data_AF-A0A139R4V0-F1
#
_entry.id   AF-A0A139R4V0-F1
#
_cell.length_a   1.000
_cell.length_b   1.000
_cell.length_c   1.000
_cell.angle_alpha   90.00
_cell.angle_beta   90.00
_cell.angle_gamma   90.00
#
_symmetry.space_group_name_H-M   'P 1'
#
loop_
_entity.id
_entity.type
_entity.pdbx_description
1 polymer ?
#
loop_
_entity_poly.entity_id
_entity_poly.type
_entity_poly.pdbx_seq_one_letter_code
_entity_poly.pdbx_strand_id
1 'polypeptide(L)'
;MSRSYTTGDLAKLAGVSVRTVQYYDKRGILSPSDLTEGGRRIYVDSDLEQLRMICFLRELDFSIEQIKRLFAEENARQVLELLLVEHIKETKRELAEKKAKLDTTVNLLDRVKNQTGQSLEFLSDISLTMKNQLAWRRLQKRMWISNLATILIFVLCVAWLENRPQSVVWQGVSIGIGLVYVGTLLTLSYHFSRKVAYICPNCHQLFQPTYREFAFARHTPKTRKLTCPHCHEKSYCLETAKEA
;
A
#
# COMPACT_ATOMS: atom_id res chain seq x y z
N MET A 1 -8.21 12.60 -62.97
CA MET A 1 -7.06 13.49 -62.71
C MET A 1 -6.84 13.47 -61.21
N SER A 2 -5.74 12.86 -60.74
CA SER A 2 -5.32 12.96 -59.34
C SER A 2 -4.96 14.41 -59.03
N ARG A 3 -5.40 14.92 -57.89
CA ARG A 3 -5.00 16.27 -57.48
C ARG A 3 -3.56 16.20 -56.96
N SER A 4 -2.77 17.21 -57.32
CA SER A 4 -1.41 17.38 -56.82
C SER A 4 -1.37 18.47 -55.75
N TYR A 5 -0.52 18.26 -54.75
CA TYR A 5 -0.40 19.09 -53.58
C TYR A 5 1.06 19.46 -53.35
N THR A 6 1.34 20.72 -53.02
CA THR A 6 2.65 21.09 -52.46
C THR A 6 2.73 20.62 -51.00
N THR A 7 3.94 20.63 -50.41
CA THR A 7 4.11 20.34 -48.98
C THR A 7 3.22 21.22 -48.09
N GLY A 8 3.00 22.48 -48.49
CA GLY A 8 2.13 23.42 -47.78
C GLY A 8 0.66 23.04 -47.86
N ASP A 9 0.19 22.69 -49.06
CA ASP A 9 -1.19 22.24 -49.27
C ASP A 9 -1.48 20.94 -48.51
N LEU A 10 -0.55 19.99 -48.57
CA LEU A 10 -0.66 18.70 -47.87
C LEU A 10 -0.75 18.91 -46.36
N ALA A 11 0.13 19.74 -45.80
CA ALA A 11 0.13 20.09 -44.38
C ALA A 11 -1.21 20.72 -43.95
N LYS A 12 -1.74 21.65 -44.76
CA LYS A 12 -3.03 22.29 -44.49
C LYS A 12 -4.19 21.31 -44.54
N LEU A 13 -4.22 20.40 -45.52
CA LEU A 13 -5.28 19.40 -45.69
C LEU A 13 -5.26 18.29 -44.63
N ALA A 14 -4.08 18.00 -44.08
CA ALA A 14 -3.90 17.05 -42.99
C ALA A 14 -3.95 17.69 -41.60
N GLY A 15 -4.06 19.02 -41.49
CA GLY A 15 -4.13 19.73 -40.21
C GLY A 15 -2.81 19.71 -39.42
N VAL A 16 -1.66 19.54 -40.08
CA VAL A 16 -0.34 19.48 -39.46
C VAL A 16 0.56 20.62 -39.90
N SER A 17 1.66 20.83 -39.20
CA SER A 17 2.67 21.80 -39.64
C SER A 17 3.42 21.30 -40.88
N VAL A 18 3.90 22.23 -41.72
CA VAL A 18 4.81 21.91 -42.84
C VAL A 18 6.05 21.16 -42.34
N ARG A 19 6.55 21.51 -41.15
CA ARG A 19 7.68 20.84 -40.49
C ARG A 19 7.39 19.36 -40.22
N THR A 20 6.14 19.01 -39.90
CA THR A 20 5.71 17.62 -39.68
C THR A 20 5.81 16.81 -40.97
N VAL A 21 5.31 17.34 -42.09
CA VAL A 21 5.40 16.68 -43.40
C VAL A 21 6.87 16.49 -43.80
N GLN A 22 7.69 17.53 -43.68
CA GLN A 22 9.13 17.46 -43.95
C GLN A 22 9.86 16.46 -43.05
N TYR A 23 9.44 16.37 -41.79
CA TYR A 23 10.01 15.41 -40.84
C TYR A 23 9.71 13.97 -41.24
N TYR A 24 8.49 13.68 -41.67
CA TYR A 24 8.10 12.35 -42.15
C TYR A 24 8.77 11.96 -43.47
N ASP A 25 8.91 12.91 -44.39
CA ASP A 25 9.70 12.74 -45.60
C ASP A 25 11.17 12.45 -45.29
N LYS A 26 11.81 13.26 -44.43
CA LYS A 26 13.20 13.02 -44.01
C LYS A 26 13.39 11.66 -43.31
N ARG A 27 12.36 11.17 -42.62
CA ARG A 27 12.37 9.84 -41.98
C ARG A 27 12.05 8.71 -42.96
N GLY A 28 11.66 9.01 -44.19
CA GLY A 28 11.33 8.03 -45.24
C GLY A 28 10.00 7.31 -44.98
N ILE A 29 9.07 7.92 -44.24
CA ILE A 29 7.76 7.31 -43.97
C ILE A 29 6.64 7.89 -44.83
N LEU A 30 6.90 9.03 -45.46
CA LEU A 30 6.01 9.70 -46.39
C LEU A 30 6.88 10.38 -47.45
N SER A 31 7.03 9.74 -48.60
CA SER A 31 7.83 10.29 -49.70
C SER A 31 6.92 11.04 -50.68
N PRO A 32 7.41 12.11 -51.33
CA PRO A 32 6.67 12.76 -52.40
C PRO A 32 6.52 11.81 -53.59
N SER A 33 5.35 11.83 -54.23
CA SER A 33 5.11 11.09 -55.47
C SER A 33 5.93 11.63 -56.64
N ASP A 34 6.25 12.92 -56.66
CA ASP A 34 7.05 13.54 -57.71
C ASP A 34 7.84 14.77 -57.23
N LEU A 35 8.78 15.21 -58.04
CA LEU A 35 9.51 16.46 -57.87
C LEU A 35 9.31 17.35 -59.10
N THR A 36 8.98 18.62 -58.88
CA THR A 36 9.01 19.62 -59.97
C THR A 36 10.43 19.80 -60.50
N GLU A 37 10.56 20.35 -61.71
CA GLU A 37 11.87 20.73 -62.31
C GLU A 37 12.72 21.62 -61.38
N GLY A 38 12.09 22.46 -60.55
CA GLY A 38 12.75 23.29 -59.55
C GLY A 38 13.04 22.61 -58.22
N GLY A 39 12.90 21.28 -58.12
CA GLY A 39 13.18 20.49 -56.91
C GLY A 39 12.12 20.59 -55.80
N ARG A 40 10.96 21.20 -56.07
CA ARG A 40 9.83 21.23 -55.11
C ARG A 40 9.12 19.88 -55.07
N ARG A 41 8.71 19.46 -53.87
CA ARG A 41 7.98 18.22 -53.61
C ARG A 41 6.53 18.32 -54.03
N ILE A 42 6.08 17.30 -54.77
CA ILE A 42 4.69 17.13 -55.19
C ILE A 42 4.15 15.84 -54.59
N TYR A 43 2.97 15.96 -53.99
CA TYR A 43 2.22 14.86 -53.40
C TYR A 43 0.89 14.68 -54.14
N VAL A 44 0.32 13.49 -54.09
CA VAL A 44 -1.00 13.18 -54.66
C VAL A 44 -1.99 12.77 -53.58
N ASP A 45 -3.23 12.47 -53.98
CA ASP A 45 -4.29 12.09 -53.04
C ASP A 45 -3.93 10.88 -52.16
N SER A 46 -3.22 9.87 -52.69
CA SER A 46 -2.77 8.71 -51.90
C SER A 46 -1.77 9.09 -50.80
N ASP A 47 -0.91 10.07 -51.06
CA ASP A 47 0.07 10.55 -50.08
C ASP A 47 -0.63 11.29 -48.93
N LEU A 48 -1.73 11.99 -49.23
CA LEU A 48 -2.57 12.63 -48.22
C LEU A 48 -3.25 11.59 -47.32
N GLU A 49 -3.77 10.51 -47.91
CA GLU A 49 -4.36 9.40 -47.15
C GLU A 49 -3.31 8.72 -46.26
N GLN A 50 -2.11 8.47 -46.80
CA GLN A 50 -0.99 7.93 -46.05
C GLN A 50 -0.57 8.86 -44.90
N LEU A 51 -0.45 10.16 -45.15
CA LEU A 51 -0.14 11.14 -44.10
C LEU A 51 -1.19 11.13 -42.99
N ARG A 52 -2.48 11.10 -43.33
CA ARG A 52 -3.57 11.02 -42.35
C ARG A 52 -3.48 9.75 -41.50
N MET A 53 -3.18 8.61 -42.13
CA MET A 53 -2.99 7.34 -41.41
C MET A 53 -1.79 7.40 -40.47
N ILE A 54 -0.67 7.96 -40.91
CA ILE A 54 0.52 8.16 -40.06
C ILE A 54 0.17 9.02 -38.84
N CYS A 55 -0.52 10.15 -39.05
CA CYS A 55 -0.95 11.03 -37.97
C CYS A 55 -1.84 10.30 -36.97
N PHE A 56 -2.83 9.55 -37.45
CA PHE A 56 -3.73 8.78 -36.60
C PHE A 56 -2.99 7.72 -35.76
N LEU A 57 -2.09 6.95 -36.37
CA LEU A 57 -1.30 5.95 -35.63
C LEU A 57 -0.36 6.61 -34.61
N ARG A 58 0.19 7.79 -34.93
CA ARG A 58 0.99 8.58 -33.98
C ARG A 58 0.18 9.10 -32.79
N GLU A 59 -1.10 9.42 -32.98
CA GLU A 59 -2.01 9.77 -31.89
C GLU A 59 -2.33 8.58 -30.97
N LEU A 60 -2.23 7.35 -31.49
CA LEU A 60 -2.31 6.10 -30.74
C LEU A 60 -0.94 5.63 -30.19
N ASP A 61 0.03 6.53 -30.06
CA ASP A 61 1.37 6.27 -29.52
C ASP A 61 2.25 5.27 -30.30
N PHE A 62 1.87 4.86 -31.51
CA PHE A 62 2.74 4.01 -32.35
C PHE A 62 4.00 4.75 -32.74
N SER A 63 5.17 4.13 -32.57
CA SER A 63 6.43 4.70 -33.01
C SER A 63 6.53 4.77 -34.54
N ILE A 64 7.34 5.71 -35.04
CA ILE A 64 7.59 5.86 -36.48
C ILE A 64 8.15 4.58 -37.10
N GLU A 65 9.00 3.87 -36.38
CA GLU A 65 9.59 2.61 -36.86
C GLU A 65 8.56 1.48 -36.93
N GLN A 66 7.57 1.43 -36.03
CA GLN A 66 6.45 0.49 -36.15
C GLN A 66 5.59 0.81 -37.37
N ILE A 67 5.28 2.09 -37.61
CA ILE A 67 4.48 2.52 -38.76
C ILE A 67 5.20 2.20 -40.09
N LYS A 68 6.53 2.42 -40.15
CA LYS A 68 7.34 2.01 -41.32
C LYS A 68 7.23 0.54 -41.62
N ARG A 69 7.47 -0.30 -40.61
CA ARG A 69 7.41 -1.75 -40.77
C ARG A 69 6.03 -2.15 -41.25
N LEU A 70 4.98 -1.58 -40.66
CA LEU A 70 3.60 -1.85 -41.06
C LEU A 70 3.34 -1.58 -42.55
N PHE A 71 3.79 -0.45 -43.08
CA PHE A 71 3.63 -0.13 -44.49
C PHE A 71 4.53 -0.94 -45.44
N ALA A 72 5.56 -1.60 -44.93
CA ALA A 72 6.43 -2.48 -45.71
C ALA A 72 5.91 -3.92 -45.79
N GLU A 73 4.94 -4.31 -44.96
CA GLU A 73 4.39 -5.67 -44.93
C GLU A 73 3.33 -5.89 -46.02
N GLU A 74 3.40 -7.00 -46.73
CA GLU A 74 2.38 -7.38 -47.73
C GLU A 74 0.99 -7.61 -47.07
N ASN A 75 0.99 -8.10 -45.83
CA ASN A 75 -0.22 -8.34 -45.03
C ASN A 75 -0.45 -7.22 -44.00
N ALA A 76 -0.20 -5.96 -44.38
CA ALA A 76 -0.29 -4.80 -43.51
C ALA A 76 -1.61 -4.73 -42.72
N ARG A 77 -2.74 -5.14 -43.30
CA ARG A 77 -4.04 -5.13 -42.62
C ARG A 77 -4.08 -6.09 -41.43
N GLN A 78 -3.65 -7.33 -41.61
CA GLN A 78 -3.63 -8.34 -40.55
C GLN A 78 -2.62 -7.99 -39.46
N VAL A 79 -1.47 -7.45 -39.85
CA VAL A 79 -0.44 -6.97 -38.90
C VAL A 79 -0.98 -5.79 -38.10
N LEU A 80 -1.65 -4.83 -38.73
CA LEU A 80 -2.28 -3.69 -38.05
C LEU A 80 -3.34 -4.17 -37.06
N GLU A 81 -4.19 -5.11 -37.45
CA GLU A 81 -5.21 -5.68 -36.56
C GLU A 81 -4.60 -6.29 -35.31
N LEU A 82 -3.56 -7.12 -35.46
CA LEU A 82 -2.86 -7.74 -34.34
C LEU A 82 -2.19 -6.70 -33.44
N LEU A 83 -1.55 -5.69 -34.03
CA LEU A 83 -0.93 -4.59 -33.30
C LEU A 83 -1.93 -3.77 -32.50
N LEU A 84 -3.10 -3.47 -33.08
CA LEU A 84 -4.18 -2.75 -32.38
C LEU A 84 -4.75 -3.58 -31.23
N VAL A 85 -4.91 -4.90 -31.41
CA VAL A 85 -5.38 -5.79 -30.34
C VAL A 85 -4.41 -5.80 -29.15
N GLU A 86 -3.09 -5.90 -29.41
CA GLU A 86 -2.10 -5.86 -28.34
C GLU A 86 -2.06 -4.47 -27.67
N HIS A 87 -2.11 -3.39 -28.45
CA HIS A 87 -2.16 -2.04 -27.92
C HIS A 87 -3.40 -1.78 -27.04
N ILE A 88 -4.58 -2.28 -27.44
CA ILE A 88 -5.81 -2.19 -26.62
C ILE A 88 -5.60 -2.88 -25.27
N LYS A 89 -4.94 -4.04 -25.25
CA LYS A 89 -4.69 -4.84 -24.06
C LYS A 89 -3.67 -4.16 -23.13
N GLU A 90 -2.60 -3.59 -23.68
CA GLU A 90 -1.61 -2.79 -22.93
C GLU A 90 -2.26 -1.55 -22.31
N THR A 91 -2.98 -0.75 -23.11
CA THR A 91 -3.69 0.45 -22.65
C THR A 91 -4.71 0.12 -21.55
N LYS A 92 -5.44 -1.01 -21.67
CA LYS A 92 -6.35 -1.48 -20.60
C LYS A 92 -5.62 -1.81 -19.30
N ARG A 93 -4.42 -2.42 -19.37
CA ARG A 93 -3.60 -2.71 -18.19
C ARG A 93 -3.14 -1.43 -17.52
N GLU A 94 -2.59 -0.48 -18.29
CA GLU A 94 -2.16 0.81 -17.76
C GLU A 94 -3.32 1.59 -17.13
N LEU A 95 -4.50 1.56 -17.74
CA LEU A 95 -5.70 2.19 -17.20
C LEU A 95 -6.09 1.58 -15.85
N ALA A 96 -6.01 0.24 -15.72
CA ALA A 96 -6.30 -0.45 -14.47
C ALA A 96 -5.30 -0.07 -13.37
N GLU A 97 -4.00 0.02 -13.69
CA GLU A 97 -2.97 0.46 -12.75
C GLU A 97 -3.15 1.92 -12.32
N LYS A 98 -3.38 2.83 -13.29
CA LYS A 98 -3.64 4.25 -13.02
C LYS A 98 -4.89 4.43 -12.15
N LYS A 99 -5.95 3.65 -12.40
CA LYS A 99 -7.17 3.65 -11.59
C LYS A 99 -6.90 3.17 -10.16
N ALA A 100 -6.18 2.06 -9.98
CA ALA A 100 -5.81 1.57 -8.65
C ALA A 100 -4.96 2.60 -7.85
N LYS A 101 -4.05 3.30 -8.54
CA LYS A 101 -3.26 4.39 -7.95
C LYS A 101 -4.12 5.60 -7.58
N LEU A 102 -5.08 5.96 -8.43
CA LEU A 102 -6.05 7.01 -8.14
C LEU A 102 -6.90 6.65 -6.91
N ASP A 103 -7.45 5.44 -6.86
CA ASP A 103 -8.24 4.96 -5.72
C ASP A 103 -7.42 4.99 -4.42
N THR A 104 -6.16 4.58 -4.48
CA THR A 104 -5.23 4.70 -3.33
C THR A 104 -5.04 6.15 -2.91
N THR A 105 -4.86 7.07 -3.86
CA THR A 105 -4.66 8.50 -3.60
C THR A 105 -5.91 9.14 -3.00
N VAL A 106 -7.09 8.81 -3.51
CA VAL A 106 -8.38 9.26 -2.98
C VAL A 106 -8.57 8.74 -1.55
N ASN A 107 -8.30 7.47 -1.30
CA ASN A 107 -8.36 6.89 0.05
C ASN A 107 -7.36 7.55 1.02
N LEU A 108 -6.15 7.88 0.55
CA LEU A 108 -5.18 8.62 1.35
C LEU A 108 -5.67 10.04 1.65
N LEU A 109 -6.22 10.74 0.65
CA LEU A 109 -6.80 12.07 0.85
C LEU A 109 -7.97 12.04 1.84
N ASP A 110 -8.84 11.04 1.76
CA ASP A 110 -9.94 10.85 2.70
C ASP A 110 -9.43 10.61 4.12
N ARG A 111 -8.38 9.79 4.28
CA ARG A 111 -7.71 9.63 5.59
C ARG A 111 -7.12 10.94 6.10
N VAL A 112 -6.44 11.71 5.24
CA VAL A 112 -5.86 13.01 5.61
C VAL A 112 -6.97 13.99 6.02
N LYS A 113 -8.06 14.09 5.25
CA LYS A 113 -9.22 14.95 5.58
C LYS A 113 -9.92 14.52 6.86
N ASN A 114 -10.13 13.22 7.06
CA ASN A 114 -10.73 12.69 8.28
C ASN A 114 -9.78 12.75 9.50
N GLN A 115 -8.51 13.13 9.28
CA GLN A 115 -7.49 13.38 10.30
C GLN A 115 -7.18 14.87 10.52
N THR A 116 -7.88 15.82 9.89
CA THR A 116 -7.70 17.26 10.13
C THR A 116 -8.35 17.71 11.45
N GLY A 117 -7.87 17.14 12.56
CA GLY A 117 -8.11 17.60 13.92
C GLY A 117 -6.84 17.78 14.75
N GLN A 118 -5.68 17.24 14.32
CA GLN A 118 -4.42 17.39 15.07
C GLN A 118 -3.22 17.59 14.13
N SER A 119 -2.48 18.67 14.40
CA SER A 119 -1.36 19.24 13.66
C SER A 119 -0.09 18.38 13.64
N LEU A 120 0.87 18.80 12.80
CA LEU A 120 2.21 18.23 12.46
C LEU A 120 3.10 17.67 13.59
N GLU A 121 2.69 17.71 14.85
CA GLU A 121 3.34 17.08 16.02
C GLU A 121 3.35 15.53 15.92
N PHE A 122 2.41 14.96 15.16
CA PHE A 122 2.25 13.50 15.03
C PHE A 122 3.37 12.80 14.22
N LEU A 123 4.08 13.51 13.33
CA LEU A 123 5.12 12.88 12.49
C LEU A 123 6.37 12.48 13.29
N SER A 124 6.71 13.19 14.39
CA SER A 124 7.78 12.72 15.29
C SER A 124 7.35 11.47 16.06
N ASP A 125 6.06 11.38 16.44
CA ASP A 125 5.50 10.28 17.22
C ASP A 125 5.35 8.97 16.42
N ILE A 126 5.15 9.01 15.11
CA ILE A 126 5.16 7.78 14.27
C ILE A 126 6.55 7.11 14.28
N SER A 127 7.62 7.91 14.21
CA SER A 127 8.99 7.38 14.28
C SER A 127 9.28 6.75 15.67
N LEU A 128 8.67 7.31 16.71
CA LEU A 128 8.78 6.86 18.10
C LEU A 128 7.96 5.58 18.34
N THR A 129 6.74 5.51 17.81
CA THR A 129 5.84 4.34 17.92
C THR A 129 6.34 3.13 17.12
N MET A 130 7.01 3.30 15.97
CA MET A 130 7.62 2.17 15.23
C MET A 130 8.78 1.51 15.99
N LYS A 131 9.64 2.28 16.69
CA LYS A 131 10.72 1.72 17.53
C LYS A 131 10.16 0.96 18.75
N ASN A 132 9.04 1.40 19.31
CA ASN A 132 8.45 0.81 20.51
C ASN A 132 7.60 -0.47 20.23
N GLN A 133 7.08 -0.66 19.00
CA GLN A 133 6.31 -1.87 18.66
C GLN A 133 7.11 -3.18 18.85
N LEU A 134 8.42 -3.19 18.57
CA LEU A 134 9.26 -4.36 18.79
C LEU A 134 9.57 -4.60 20.27
N ALA A 135 9.70 -3.53 21.07
CA ALA A 135 9.89 -3.63 22.52
C ALA A 135 8.62 -4.19 23.19
N TRP A 136 7.44 -3.68 22.80
CA TRP A 136 6.15 -4.16 23.26
C TRP A 136 5.90 -5.63 22.88
N ARG A 137 6.18 -6.04 21.63
CA ARG A 137 6.07 -7.45 21.22
C ARG A 137 7.00 -8.36 22.03
N ARG A 138 8.22 -7.92 22.32
CA ARG A 138 9.17 -8.67 23.17
C ARG A 138 8.66 -8.80 24.60
N LEU A 139 8.11 -7.73 25.17
CA LEU A 139 7.49 -7.72 26.50
C LEU A 139 6.31 -8.70 26.59
N GLN A 140 5.38 -8.65 25.62
CA GLN A 140 4.26 -9.58 25.55
C GLN A 140 4.74 -11.03 25.41
N LYS A 141 5.68 -11.33 24.50
CA LYS A 141 6.24 -12.68 24.36
C LYS A 141 6.84 -13.19 25.67
N ARG A 142 7.62 -12.36 26.38
CA ARG A 142 8.21 -12.72 27.68
C ARG A 142 7.13 -13.02 28.73
N MET A 143 6.04 -12.24 28.75
CA MET A 143 4.90 -12.49 29.64
C MET A 143 4.21 -13.82 29.34
N TRP A 144 3.91 -14.10 28.06
CA TRP A 144 3.27 -15.35 27.65
C TRP A 144 4.13 -16.58 27.96
N ILE A 145 5.43 -16.53 27.65
CA ILE A 145 6.37 -17.61 27.97
C ILE A 145 6.42 -17.85 29.48
N SER A 146 6.49 -16.78 30.28
CA SER A 146 6.48 -16.89 31.75
C SER A 146 5.19 -17.52 32.28
N ASN A 147 4.02 -17.12 31.75
CA ASN A 147 2.74 -17.69 32.18
C ASN A 147 2.63 -19.18 31.79
N LEU A 148 3.03 -19.53 30.57
CA LEU A 148 3.06 -20.93 30.12
C LEU A 148 3.98 -21.79 30.98
N ALA A 149 5.17 -21.29 31.33
CA ALA A 149 6.08 -21.98 32.24
C ALA A 149 5.46 -22.19 33.63
N THR A 150 4.79 -21.18 34.20
CA THR A 150 4.11 -21.33 35.50
C THR A 150 2.93 -22.31 35.44
N ILE A 151 2.16 -22.33 34.35
CA ILE A 151 1.07 -23.29 34.15
C ILE A 151 1.65 -24.71 34.06
N LEU A 152 2.71 -24.92 33.29
CA LEU A 152 3.36 -26.22 33.15
C LEU A 152 3.86 -26.75 34.50
N ILE A 153 4.55 -25.91 35.29
CA ILE A 153 5.03 -26.28 36.63
C ILE A 153 3.86 -26.68 37.53
N PHE A 154 2.77 -25.90 37.54
CA PHE A 154 1.59 -26.21 38.33
C PHE A 154 0.96 -27.56 37.94
N VAL A 155 0.80 -27.82 36.63
CA VAL A 155 0.27 -29.09 36.11
C VAL A 155 1.16 -30.26 36.53
N LEU A 156 2.48 -30.12 36.45
CA LEU A 156 3.42 -31.16 36.90
C LEU A 156 3.34 -31.41 38.42
N CYS A 157 3.18 -30.35 39.22
CA CYS A 157 3.00 -30.46 40.66
C CYS A 157 1.68 -31.18 41.02
N VAL A 158 0.60 -30.89 40.30
CA VAL A 158 -0.70 -31.56 40.49
C VAL A 158 -0.64 -33.02 40.05
N ALA A 159 -0.06 -33.32 38.87
CA ALA A 159 0.10 -34.70 38.40
C ALA A 159 0.98 -35.53 39.34
N TRP A 160 2.02 -34.93 39.93
CA TRP A 160 2.86 -35.59 40.92
C TRP A 160 2.11 -35.93 42.22
N LEU A 161 1.08 -35.14 42.59
CA LEU A 161 0.23 -35.40 43.76
C LEU A 161 -0.75 -36.57 43.55
N GLU A 162 -1.07 -36.93 42.30
CA GLU A 162 -2.08 -37.95 41.99
C GLU A 162 -1.71 -39.35 42.52
N ASN A 163 -0.41 -39.64 42.66
CA ASN A 163 0.10 -40.91 43.18
C ASN A 163 0.32 -40.90 44.72
N ARG A 164 -0.23 -39.92 45.45
CA ARG A 164 -0.03 -39.77 46.91
C ARG A 164 -1.27 -40.20 47.70
N PRO A 165 -1.09 -40.77 48.91
CA PRO A 165 -2.22 -41.20 49.74
C PRO A 165 -3.07 -40.00 50.18
N GLN A 166 -4.39 -40.20 50.25
CA GLN A 166 -5.37 -39.15 50.55
C GLN A 166 -5.43 -38.82 52.06
N SER A 167 -4.30 -38.38 52.61
CA SER A 167 -4.20 -37.91 54.00
C SER A 167 -4.40 -36.40 54.09
N VAL A 168 -4.76 -35.92 55.30
CA VAL A 168 -4.92 -34.49 55.60
C VAL A 168 -3.65 -33.69 55.27
N VAL A 169 -2.48 -34.30 55.41
CA VAL A 169 -1.19 -33.68 55.08
C VAL A 169 -1.11 -33.35 53.59
N TRP A 170 -1.46 -34.30 52.71
CA TRP A 170 -1.39 -34.11 51.26
C TRP A 170 -2.48 -33.16 50.74
N GLN A 171 -3.64 -33.09 51.40
CA GLN A 171 -4.64 -32.05 51.13
C GLN A 171 -4.09 -30.64 51.43
N GLY A 172 -3.38 -30.48 52.55
CA GLY A 172 -2.70 -29.23 52.88
C GLY A 172 -1.63 -28.83 51.87
N VAL A 173 -0.84 -29.81 51.38
CA VAL A 173 0.18 -29.58 50.33
C VAL A 173 -0.46 -29.11 49.02
N SER A 174 -1.58 -29.72 48.61
CA SER A 174 -2.33 -29.33 47.40
C SER A 174 -2.83 -27.88 47.47
N ILE A 175 -3.43 -27.48 48.60
CA ILE A 175 -3.89 -26.09 48.83
C ILE A 175 -2.69 -25.13 48.80
N GLY A 176 -1.56 -25.50 49.42
CA GLY A 176 -0.33 -24.72 49.41
C GLY A 176 0.20 -24.48 47.99
N ILE A 177 0.23 -25.51 47.15
CA ILE A 177 0.63 -25.39 45.74
C ILE A 177 -0.31 -24.45 44.97
N GLY A 178 -1.62 -24.54 45.21
CA GLY A 178 -2.60 -23.63 44.63
C GLY A 178 -2.38 -22.17 45.03
N LEU A 179 -2.13 -21.90 46.31
CA LEU A 179 -1.85 -20.55 46.81
C LEU A 179 -0.56 -19.96 46.21
N VAL A 180 0.50 -20.77 46.11
CA VAL A 180 1.75 -20.36 45.46
C VAL A 180 1.52 -20.05 43.98
N TYR A 181 0.76 -20.88 43.28
CA TYR A 181 0.43 -20.65 41.87
C TYR A 181 -0.31 -19.33 41.68
N VAL A 182 -1.37 -19.08 42.46
CA VAL A 182 -2.11 -17.81 42.39
C VAL A 182 -1.21 -16.61 42.73
N GLY A 183 -0.37 -16.72 43.77
CA GLY A 183 0.58 -15.68 44.15
C GLY A 183 1.60 -15.35 43.04
N THR A 184 2.11 -16.36 42.34
CA THR A 184 3.04 -16.16 41.22
C THR A 184 2.36 -15.48 40.03
N LEU A 185 1.13 -15.86 39.68
CA LEU A 185 0.34 -15.18 38.63
C LEU A 185 0.09 -13.72 38.95
N LEU A 186 -0.32 -13.41 40.20
CA LEU A 186 -0.53 -12.04 40.65
C LEU A 186 0.75 -11.20 40.59
N THR A 187 1.88 -11.78 40.99
CA THR A 187 3.19 -11.12 40.94
C THR A 187 3.65 -10.85 39.51
N LEU A 188 3.49 -11.82 38.60
CA LEU A 188 3.79 -11.66 37.18
C LEU A 188 2.90 -10.60 36.53
N SER A 189 1.61 -10.60 36.83
CA SER A 189 0.64 -9.61 36.37
C SER A 189 1.00 -8.20 36.85
N TYR A 190 1.32 -8.05 38.14
CA TYR A 190 1.74 -6.77 38.73
C TYR A 190 3.04 -6.25 38.12
N HIS A 191 4.03 -7.13 37.95
CA HIS A 191 5.29 -6.74 37.34
C HIS A 191 5.14 -6.37 35.86
N PHE A 192 4.25 -7.07 35.14
CA PHE A 192 3.89 -6.70 33.78
C PHE A 192 3.22 -5.32 33.73
N SER A 193 2.23 -5.05 34.59
CA SER A 193 1.53 -3.75 34.60
C SER A 193 2.47 -2.56 34.84
N ARG A 194 3.59 -2.77 35.54
CA ARG A 194 4.62 -1.74 35.78
C ARG A 194 5.45 -1.39 34.54
N LYS A 195 5.58 -2.32 33.60
CA LYS A 195 6.39 -2.19 32.37
C LYS A 195 5.59 -1.77 31.14
N VAL A 196 4.28 -1.59 31.31
CA VAL A 196 3.34 -1.25 30.26
C VAL A 196 2.86 0.18 30.50
N ALA A 197 2.66 0.93 29.43
CA ALA A 197 2.04 2.24 29.44
C ALA A 197 0.89 2.27 28.43
N TYR A 198 -0.01 3.24 28.56
CA TYR A 198 -1.17 3.38 27.68
C TYR A 198 -1.23 4.77 27.07
N ILE A 199 -1.58 4.85 25.79
CA ILE A 199 -1.82 6.10 25.06
C ILE A 199 -3.33 6.35 25.01
N CYS A 200 -3.76 7.53 25.45
CA CYS A 200 -5.17 7.95 25.32
C CYS A 200 -5.48 8.38 23.88
N PRO A 201 -6.55 7.88 23.23
CA PRO A 201 -6.92 8.29 21.87
C PRO A 201 -7.41 9.73 21.75
N ASN A 202 -7.81 10.37 22.85
CA ASN A 202 -8.39 11.72 22.81
C ASN A 202 -7.33 12.81 23.01
N CYS A 203 -6.42 12.63 23.97
CA CYS A 203 -5.38 13.61 24.28
C CYS A 203 -3.95 13.16 23.96
N HIS A 204 -3.76 11.94 23.44
CA HIS A 204 -2.47 11.36 23.05
C HIS A 204 -1.39 11.29 24.14
N GLN A 205 -1.74 11.58 25.40
CA GLN A 205 -0.80 11.49 26.51
C GLN A 205 -0.62 10.05 27.00
N LEU A 206 0.63 9.73 27.37
CA LEU A 206 1.03 8.47 27.97
C LEU A 206 0.73 8.47 29.47
N PHE A 207 0.10 7.42 29.95
CA PHE A 207 -0.16 7.25 31.37
C PHE A 207 -0.06 5.78 31.80
N GLN A 208 0.05 5.55 33.11
CA GLN A 208 0.02 4.21 33.70
C GLN A 208 -1.22 4.10 34.60
N PRO A 209 -2.12 3.13 34.35
CA PRO A 209 -3.25 2.89 35.22
C PRO A 209 -2.81 2.29 36.55
N THR A 210 -3.66 2.37 37.55
CA THR A 210 -3.47 1.61 38.79
C THR A 210 -3.56 0.10 38.52
N TYR A 211 -2.95 -0.73 39.37
CA TYR A 211 -3.02 -2.19 39.18
C TYR A 211 -4.47 -2.73 39.18
N ARG A 212 -5.35 -2.11 39.98
CA ARG A 212 -6.77 -2.50 40.04
C ARG A 212 -7.48 -2.20 38.72
N GLU A 213 -7.28 -1.01 38.16
CA GLU A 213 -7.84 -0.65 36.85
C GLU A 213 -7.24 -1.50 35.73
N PHE A 214 -5.94 -1.79 35.81
CA PHE A 214 -5.30 -2.76 34.94
C PHE A 214 -6.04 -4.10 35.05
N ALA A 215 -6.03 -4.76 36.20
CA ALA A 215 -6.53 -6.14 36.34
C ALA A 215 -8.00 -6.34 35.92
N PHE A 216 -8.88 -5.36 36.16
CA PHE A 216 -10.33 -5.53 35.99
C PHE A 216 -10.94 -4.80 34.79
N ALA A 217 -10.19 -3.97 34.05
CA ALA A 217 -10.74 -3.30 32.88
C ALA A 217 -10.97 -4.25 31.70
N ARG A 218 -12.01 -3.95 30.90
CA ARG A 218 -12.27 -4.63 29.62
C ARG A 218 -11.07 -4.40 28.69
N HIS A 219 -10.54 -5.47 28.12
CA HIS A 219 -9.32 -5.42 27.32
C HIS A 219 -9.38 -6.30 26.07
N THR A 220 -8.55 -5.95 25.09
CA THR A 220 -8.17 -6.75 23.93
C THR A 220 -6.65 -6.97 23.98
N PRO A 221 -6.04 -7.78 23.09
CA PRO A 221 -4.58 -7.97 23.08
C PRO A 221 -3.75 -6.70 22.88
N LYS A 222 -4.36 -5.59 22.43
CA LYS A 222 -3.68 -4.32 22.14
C LYS A 222 -4.26 -3.10 22.86
N THR A 223 -5.47 -3.19 23.40
CA THR A 223 -6.16 -2.05 23.99
C THR A 223 -6.83 -2.38 25.31
N ARG A 224 -6.99 -1.37 26.16
CA ARG A 224 -7.70 -1.51 27.44
C ARG A 224 -8.61 -0.31 27.66
N LYS A 225 -9.85 -0.55 28.11
CA LYS A 225 -10.83 0.52 28.38
C LYS A 225 -10.50 1.17 29.72
N LEU A 226 -9.79 2.30 29.67
CA LEU A 226 -9.28 3.02 30.83
C LEU A 226 -9.82 4.46 30.85
N THR A 227 -9.81 5.06 32.03
CA THR A 227 -10.08 6.49 32.19
C THR A 227 -8.74 7.21 32.13
N CYS A 228 -8.59 8.17 31.23
CA CYS A 228 -7.35 8.94 31.14
C CYS A 228 -7.23 9.91 32.33
N PRO A 229 -6.08 9.98 33.03
CA PRO A 229 -5.90 10.95 34.12
C PRO A 229 -5.77 12.40 33.63
N HIS A 230 -5.53 12.61 32.33
CA HIS A 230 -5.28 13.94 31.77
C HIS A 230 -6.53 14.59 31.15
N CYS A 231 -7.29 13.83 30.36
CA CYS A 231 -8.53 14.34 29.75
C CYS A 231 -9.81 13.79 30.41
N HIS A 232 -9.68 12.92 31.41
CA HIS A 232 -10.78 12.30 32.17
C HIS A 232 -11.77 11.47 31.34
N GLU A 233 -11.51 11.29 30.04
CA GLU A 233 -12.38 10.57 29.13
C GLU A 233 -12.12 9.06 29.18
N LYS A 234 -13.20 8.26 29.19
CA LYS A 234 -13.13 6.80 29.32
C LYS A 234 -13.19 6.13 27.95
N SER A 235 -12.05 5.72 27.44
CA SER A 235 -11.89 5.22 26.06
C SER A 235 -11.00 3.97 26.00
N TYR A 236 -10.93 3.32 24.83
CA TYR A 236 -9.98 2.24 24.59
C TYR A 236 -8.59 2.81 24.35
N CYS A 237 -7.73 2.72 25.36
CA CYS A 237 -6.36 3.21 25.31
C CYS A 237 -5.44 2.15 24.72
N LEU A 238 -4.49 2.57 23.88
CA LEU A 238 -3.56 1.69 23.18
C LEU A 238 -2.39 1.31 24.10
N GLU A 239 -2.09 0.02 24.17
CA GLU A 239 -0.99 -0.50 24.99
C GLU A 239 0.37 -0.28 24.31
N THR A 240 1.35 0.20 25.06
CA THR A 240 2.74 0.36 24.62
C THR A 240 3.74 -0.09 25.69
N ALA A 241 4.96 -0.42 25.29
CA ALA A 241 6.03 -0.70 26.25
C ALA A 241 6.51 0.62 26.88
N LYS A 242 6.74 0.60 28.19
CA LYS A 242 7.37 1.72 28.89
C LYS A 242 8.81 1.85 28.37
N GLU A 243 9.16 3.03 27.85
CA GLU A 243 10.56 3.35 27.53
C GLU A 243 11.36 3.35 28.83
N ALA A 244 12.53 2.70 28.80
CA ALA A 244 13.40 2.55 29.97
C ALA A 244 14.22 3.81 30.21
#